data_AF-A0A961XJX2-F1
#
_entry.id   AF-A0A961XJX2-F1
#
_cell.length_a   1.000
_cell.length_b   1.000
_cell.length_c   1.000
_cell.angle_alpha   90.00
_cell.angle_beta   90.00
_cell.angle_gamma   90.00
#
_symmetry.space_group_name_H-M   'P 1'
#
loop_
_entity.id
_entity.type
_entity.pdbx_description
1 polymer ?
#
loop_
_entity_poly.entity_id
_entity_poly.type
_entity_poly.pdbx_seq_one_letter_code
_entity_poly.pdbx_strand_id
1 'polypeptide(L)'
;MPKSGFSANSQAKVAAMNIRSDLTSSTAFPAKFSNTCWSLIETDDGVKVGAQYEPQDGKITSVGSFISQTGEDADLRKATYEESIGWYDGIVADMFG
;
A
#
# COMPACT_ATOMS: atom_id res chain seq x y z
N MET A 1 0.33 0.90 10.61
CA MET A 1 0.80 1.11 9.22
C MET A 1 2.21 1.67 9.24
N PRO A 2 3.11 1.24 8.33
CA PRO A 2 4.46 1.79 8.24
C PRO A 2 4.46 3.19 7.61
N LYS A 3 5.53 3.96 7.85
CA LYS A 3 5.75 5.29 7.24
C LYS A 3 6.34 5.14 5.83
N SER A 4 5.49 4.96 4.84
CA SER A 4 5.86 4.71 3.44
C SER A 4 5.03 5.56 2.47
N GLY A 5 5.49 5.66 1.21
CA GLY A 5 4.76 6.34 0.14
C GLY A 5 3.36 5.74 -0.10
N PHE A 6 3.25 4.41 -0.11
CA PHE A 6 1.96 3.73 -0.26
C PHE A 6 1.02 4.07 0.91
N SER A 7 1.50 3.97 2.16
CA SER A 7 0.68 4.32 3.33
C SER A 7 0.17 5.76 3.25
N ALA A 8 1.04 6.70 2.87
CA ALA A 8 0.68 8.11 2.73
C ALA A 8 -0.40 8.31 1.66
N ASN A 9 -0.26 7.71 0.48
CA ASN A 9 -1.27 7.76 -0.58
C ASN A 9 -2.62 7.17 -0.11
N SER A 10 -2.59 6.00 0.51
CA SER A 10 -3.79 5.32 1.02
C SER A 10 -4.52 6.15 2.07
N GLN A 11 -3.78 6.75 3.02
CA GLN A 11 -4.34 7.64 4.04
C GLN A 11 -4.87 8.94 3.45
N ALA A 12 -4.19 9.54 2.46
CA ALA A 12 -4.64 10.75 1.81
C ALA A 12 -5.99 10.57 1.12
N LYS A 13 -6.21 9.42 0.46
CA LYS A 13 -7.51 9.08 -0.17
C LYS A 13 -8.63 8.97 0.86
N VAL A 14 -8.39 8.29 1.99
CA VAL A 14 -9.36 8.20 3.08
C VAL A 14 -9.66 9.58 3.68
N ALA A 15 -8.64 10.41 3.90
CA ALA A 15 -8.81 11.75 4.42
C ALA A 15 -9.64 12.62 3.47
N ALA A 16 -9.30 12.64 2.17
CA ALA A 16 -10.02 13.39 1.15
C ALA A 16 -11.49 12.97 1.04
N MET A 17 -11.76 11.67 1.10
CA MET A 17 -13.12 11.13 1.08
C MET A 17 -13.95 11.59 2.29
N ASN A 18 -13.38 11.55 3.50
CA ASN A 18 -14.06 12.01 4.71
C ASN A 18 -14.29 13.53 4.69
N ILE A 19 -13.27 14.32 4.33
CA ILE A 19 -13.39 15.79 4.20
C ILE A 19 -14.51 16.15 3.23
N ARG A 20 -14.55 15.50 2.05
CA ARG A 20 -15.65 15.71 1.10
C ARG A 20 -17.00 15.37 1.72
N SER A 21 -17.08 14.20 2.37
CA SER A 21 -18.31 13.74 3.02
C SER A 21 -18.85 14.74 4.05
N ASP A 22 -17.97 15.28 4.89
CA ASP A 22 -18.30 16.26 5.92
C ASP A 22 -18.79 17.57 5.30
N LEU A 23 -18.14 18.03 4.23
CA LEU A 23 -18.49 19.27 3.55
C LEU A 23 -19.79 19.18 2.73
N THR A 24 -20.11 18.02 2.17
CA THR A 24 -21.26 17.83 1.28
C THR A 24 -22.42 17.08 1.94
N SER A 25 -22.31 16.73 3.23
CA SER A 25 -23.26 15.86 3.93
C SER A 25 -23.53 14.55 3.18
N SER A 26 -22.53 14.04 2.45
CA SER A 26 -22.62 12.78 1.73
C SER A 26 -22.34 11.61 2.66
N THR A 27 -22.57 10.38 2.18
CA THR A 27 -22.25 9.17 2.95
C THR A 27 -20.74 8.95 3.02
N ALA A 28 -20.22 8.84 4.23
CA ALA A 28 -18.86 8.35 4.49
C ALA A 28 -18.88 6.83 4.55
N PHE A 29 -17.88 6.20 3.93
CA PHE A 29 -17.70 4.75 3.99
C PHE A 29 -16.61 4.37 5.01
N PRO A 30 -16.67 3.17 5.60
CA PRO A 30 -15.62 2.70 6.49
C PRO A 30 -14.24 2.79 5.83
N ALA A 31 -13.28 3.35 6.57
CA ALA A 31 -11.93 3.49 6.07
C ALA A 31 -11.28 2.13 5.85
N LYS A 32 -10.65 1.95 4.68
CA LYS A 32 -9.79 0.82 4.37
C LYS A 32 -8.45 1.37 3.92
N PHE A 33 -7.38 0.75 4.40
CA PHE A 33 -6.03 1.14 4.04
C PHE A 33 -5.22 -0.04 3.55
N SER A 34 -4.23 0.25 2.71
CA SER A 34 -3.28 -0.74 2.25
C SER A 34 -1.87 -0.16 2.21
N ASN A 35 -0.90 -1.04 2.38
CA ASN A 35 0.50 -0.73 2.15
C ASN A 35 1.19 -1.95 1.53
N THR A 36 2.10 -1.67 0.61
CA THR A 36 3.17 -2.59 0.27
C THR A 36 4.44 -1.77 0.09
N CYS A 37 5.56 -2.29 0.58
CA CYS A 37 6.90 -1.75 0.39
C CYS A 37 7.72 -2.81 -0.31
N TRP A 38 8.33 -2.44 -1.44
CA TRP A 38 9.28 -3.26 -2.16
C TRP A 38 10.70 -2.81 -1.82
N SER A 39 11.62 -3.77 -1.81
CA SER A 39 13.05 -3.56 -1.70
C SER A 39 13.74 -4.33 -2.82
N LEU A 40 14.58 -3.65 -3.59
CA LEU A 40 15.46 -4.26 -4.58
C LEU A 40 16.77 -4.63 -3.90
N ILE A 41 17.14 -5.91 -3.89
CA ILE A 41 18.39 -6.39 -3.30
C ILE A 41 19.52 -6.25 -4.32
N GLU A 42 19.29 -6.77 -5.52
CA GLU A 42 20.18 -6.68 -6.68
C GLU A 42 19.36 -6.64 -7.97
N THR A 43 20.01 -6.61 -9.14
CA THR A 43 19.31 -6.63 -10.43
C THR A 43 18.41 -7.87 -10.53
N ASP A 44 17.14 -7.65 -10.86
CA ASP A 44 16.10 -8.69 -10.94
C ASP A 44 15.82 -9.44 -9.61
N ASP A 45 16.26 -8.94 -8.44
CA ASP A 45 15.99 -9.55 -7.12
C ASP A 45 15.14 -8.63 -6.22
N GLY A 46 13.82 -8.78 -6.32
CA GLY A 46 12.86 -8.01 -5.53
C GLY A 46 12.29 -8.79 -4.34
N VAL A 47 12.11 -8.09 -3.22
CA VAL A 47 11.35 -8.57 -2.06
C VAL A 47 10.29 -7.56 -1.66
N LYS A 48 9.21 -8.01 -1.02
CA LYS A 48 8.13 -7.11 -0.58
C LYS A 48 7.55 -7.49 0.77
N VAL A 49 7.01 -6.48 1.44
CA VAL A 49 6.20 -6.62 2.66
C VAL A 49 4.97 -5.75 2.52
N GLY A 50 3.80 -6.26 2.92
CA GLY A 50 2.56 -5.51 2.80
C GLY A 50 1.47 -5.99 3.73
N ALA A 51 0.44 -5.17 3.86
CA ALA A 51 -0.72 -5.47 4.69
C ALA A 51 -1.94 -4.62 4.32
N GLN A 52 -3.11 -5.14 4.67
CA GLN A 52 -4.39 -4.44 4.67
C GLN A 52 -4.71 -4.01 6.11
N TYR A 53 -5.29 -2.83 6.26
CA TYR A 53 -5.61 -2.27 7.57
C TYR A 53 -7.02 -1.68 7.62
N GLU A 54 -7.63 -1.77 8.79
CA GLU A 54 -8.95 -1.21 9.08
C GLU A 54 -8.97 -0.57 10.50
N PRO A 55 -9.86 0.40 10.75
CA PRO A 55 -10.09 0.90 12.10
C PRO A 55 -10.72 -0.18 13.00
N GLN A 56 -10.09 -0.47 14.14
CA GLN A 56 -10.60 -1.33 15.20
C GLN A 56 -10.24 -0.73 16.56
N ASP A 57 -11.21 -0.62 17.46
CA ASP A 57 -11.02 -0.09 18.82
C ASP A 57 -10.28 1.27 18.89
N GLY A 58 -10.63 2.17 17.95
CA GLY A 58 -10.01 3.50 17.85
C GLY A 58 -8.57 3.51 17.34
N LYS A 59 -8.06 2.38 16.81
CA LYS A 59 -6.71 2.23 16.25
C LYS A 59 -6.78 1.70 14.82
N ILE A 60 -5.71 1.93 14.06
CA ILE A 60 -5.55 1.31 12.73
C ILE A 60 -4.85 -0.03 12.92
N THR A 61 -5.56 -1.12 12.65
CA THR A 61 -5.12 -2.50 12.91
C THR A 61 -4.93 -3.25 11.60
N SER A 62 -3.91 -4.11 11.54
CA SER A 62 -3.66 -4.99 10.38
C SER A 62 -4.69 -6.11 10.37
N VAL A 63 -5.42 -6.27 9.27
CA VAL A 63 -6.42 -7.35 9.07
C VAL A 63 -5.90 -8.47 8.17
N GLY A 64 -4.76 -8.25 7.51
CA GLY A 64 -4.05 -9.27 6.75
C GLY A 64 -2.68 -8.75 6.33
N SER A 65 -1.66 -9.60 6.34
CA SER A 65 -0.28 -9.21 6.02
C SER A 65 0.45 -10.30 5.24
N PHE A 66 1.46 -9.89 4.49
CA PHE A 66 2.37 -10.78 3.78
C PHE A 66 3.79 -10.21 3.81
N ILE A 67 4.76 -11.12 3.70
CA ILE A 67 6.18 -10.79 3.54
C ILE A 67 6.83 -11.87 2.67
N SER A 68 7.71 -11.45 1.76
CA SER A 68 8.56 -12.37 1.01
C SER A 68 9.31 -13.31 1.93
N GLN A 69 9.36 -14.59 1.59
CA GLN A 69 10.03 -15.62 2.37
C GLN A 69 11.49 -15.78 1.97
N THR A 70 12.30 -16.29 2.88
CA THR A 70 13.65 -16.75 2.53
C THR A 70 13.56 -17.98 1.62
N GLY A 71 14.45 -18.06 0.63
CA GLY A 71 14.48 -19.19 -0.30
C GLY A 71 13.42 -19.17 -1.41
N GLU A 72 12.69 -18.06 -1.61
CA GLU A 72 11.91 -17.84 -2.83
C GLU A 72 12.81 -17.98 -4.06
N ASP A 73 12.29 -18.64 -5.11
CA ASP A 73 13.05 -18.88 -6.34
C ASP A 73 13.31 -17.58 -7.12
N ALA A 74 14.29 -17.65 -8.03
CA ALA A 74 14.73 -16.49 -8.81
C ALA A 74 13.62 -15.91 -9.69
N ASP A 75 12.71 -16.75 -10.21
CA ASP A 75 11.61 -16.30 -11.05
C ASP A 75 10.61 -15.47 -10.24
N LEU A 76 10.30 -15.87 -9.01
CA LEU A 76 9.45 -15.13 -8.09
C LEU A 76 10.10 -13.83 -7.60
N ARG A 77 11.41 -13.85 -7.31
CA ARG A 77 12.18 -12.63 -6.98
C ARG A 77 12.15 -11.62 -8.12
N LYS A 78 12.33 -12.09 -9.35
CA LYS A 78 12.25 -11.26 -10.55
C LYS A 78 10.85 -10.71 -10.77
N ALA A 79 9.82 -11.53 -10.68
CA ALA A 79 8.44 -11.07 -10.80
C ALA A 79 8.09 -10.00 -9.73
N THR A 80 8.61 -10.16 -8.51
CA THR A 80 8.45 -9.16 -7.43
C THR A 80 9.15 -7.84 -7.75
N TYR A 81 10.32 -7.88 -8.39
CA TYR A 81 10.98 -6.67 -8.90
C TYR A 81 10.17 -6.00 -10.01
N GLU A 82 9.71 -6.75 -11.01
CA GLU A 82 8.91 -6.21 -12.12
C GLU A 82 7.61 -5.57 -11.62
N GLU A 83 6.95 -6.20 -10.64
CA GLU A 83 5.79 -5.62 -9.94
C GLU A 83 6.13 -4.28 -9.27
N SER A 84 7.32 -4.14 -8.69
CA SER A 84 7.75 -2.90 -8.03
C SER A 84 7.88 -1.73 -9.02
N ILE A 85 8.31 -1.99 -10.25
CA ILE A 85 8.39 -0.97 -11.31
C ILE A 85 6.98 -0.52 -11.70
N GLY A 86 6.07 -1.48 -11.94
CA GLY A 86 4.67 -1.18 -12.21
C GLY A 86 3.99 -0.43 -11.06
N TRP A 87 4.30 -0.77 -9.81
CA TRP A 87 3.83 -0.03 -8.64
C TRP A 87 4.35 1.41 -8.63
N TYR A 88 5.63 1.63 -8.91
CA TYR A 88 6.23 2.98 -8.87
C TYR A 88 5.59 3.88 -9.93
N ASP A 89 5.46 3.40 -11.16
CA ASP A 89 4.82 4.16 -12.24
C ASP A 89 3.35 4.44 -11.90
N GLY A 90 2.64 3.43 -11.40
CA GLY A 90 1.24 3.54 -11.02
C GLY A 90 1.00 4.52 -9.87
N ILE A 91 1.80 4.48 -8.81
CA ILE A 91 1.61 5.35 -7.65
C ILE A 91 2.01 6.80 -7.94
N VAL A 92 3.03 7.02 -8.80
CA VAL A 92 3.40 8.37 -9.25
C VAL A 92 2.28 8.98 -10.10
N ALA A 93 1.75 8.23 -11.07
CA ALA A 93 0.63 8.68 -11.90
C ALA A 93 -0.63 8.94 -11.07
N ASP A 94 -0.95 8.09 -10.10
CA ASP A 94 -2.12 8.28 -9.22
C ASP A 94 -2.01 9.54 -8.34
N MET A 95 -0.80 9.92 -7.93
CA MET A 95 -0.58 11.09 -7.08
C MET A 95 -0.48 12.41 -7.87
N PHE A 96 0.08 12.37 -9.09
CA PHE A 96 0.53 13.57 -9.79
C PHE A 96 0.11 13.66 -11.26
N GLY A 97 -0.53 12.64 -11.81
CA GLY A 97 -0.98 12.57 -13.19
C GLY A 97 -2.37 13.15 -13.45
#